data_AF-A0A5J4YRW0-F1
#
_entry.id   AF-A0A5J4YRW0-F1
#
_cell.length_a   1.000
_cell.length_b   1.000
_cell.length_c   1.000
_cell.angle_alpha   90.00
_cell.angle_beta   90.00
_cell.angle_gamma   90.00
#
_symmetry.space_group_name_H-M   'P 1'
#
loop_
_entity.id
_entity.type
_entity.pdbx_description
1 polymer ?
#
loop_
_entity_poly.entity_id
_entity_poly.type
_entity_poly.pdbx_seq_one_letter_code
_entity_poly.pdbx_strand_id
1 'polypeptide(L)'
;MRTSICEYAKLTALLKNVMEECYRLAGRRTAKSIRAIVLAELREKESSTAFEALNTSIAQQYTLAHFSPQLATCLFTDALDTHQAGTLTHMSRHDWELGIQDQRHTPLGFVS
;
A
#
# COMPACT_ATOMS: atom_id res chain seq x y z
N MET A 1 0.77 -5.67 -7.61
CA MET A 1 -0.13 -5.47 -6.46
C MET A 1 -1.59 -5.21 -6.86
N ARG A 2 -1.88 -4.27 -7.78
CA ARG A 2 -3.29 -4.02 -8.23
C ARG A 2 -4.01 -5.27 -8.78
N THR A 3 -3.28 -6.15 -9.46
CA THR A 3 -3.78 -7.42 -10.00
C THR A 3 -3.87 -8.54 -8.96
N SER A 4 -3.20 -8.36 -7.82
CA SER A 4 -3.17 -9.32 -6.71
C SER A 4 -4.40 -9.20 -5.81
N ILE A 5 -5.09 -8.05 -5.89
CA ILE A 5 -6.19 -7.72 -5.01
C ILE A 5 -7.52 -8.01 -5.68
N CYS A 6 -8.26 -8.98 -5.13
CA CYS A 6 -9.58 -9.33 -5.64
C CYS A 6 -10.50 -8.12 -5.58
N GLU A 7 -11.20 -7.85 -6.69
CA GLU A 7 -12.12 -6.72 -6.83
C GLU A 7 -11.52 -5.34 -6.49
N TYR A 8 -10.19 -5.16 -6.66
CA TYR A 8 -9.49 -3.90 -6.37
C TYR A 8 -10.20 -2.65 -6.90
N ALA A 9 -10.75 -2.73 -8.11
CA ALA A 9 -11.47 -1.62 -8.72
C ALA A 9 -12.72 -1.20 -7.92
N LYS A 10 -13.45 -2.16 -7.34
CA LYS A 10 -14.61 -1.90 -6.48
C LYS A 10 -14.17 -1.33 -5.14
N LEU A 11 -13.16 -1.93 -4.52
CA LEU A 11 -12.63 -1.50 -3.23
C LEU A 11 -12.08 -0.06 -3.26
N THR A 12 -11.46 0.34 -4.38
CA THR A 12 -10.88 1.67 -4.54
C THR A 12 -11.79 2.69 -5.20
N ALA A 13 -13.02 2.32 -5.58
CA ALA A 13 -13.91 3.20 -6.35
C ALA A 13 -14.22 4.50 -5.61
N LEU A 14 -14.52 4.42 -4.31
CA LEU A 14 -14.86 5.61 -3.52
C LEU A 14 -13.67 6.56 -3.38
N LEU A 15 -12.48 6.04 -3.06
CA LEU A 15 -11.25 6.83 -2.97
C LEU A 15 -10.89 7.48 -4.31
N LYS A 16 -11.09 6.75 -5.43
CA LYS A 16 -10.93 7.33 -6.76
C LYS A 16 -11.90 8.47 -7.00
N ASN A 17 -13.17 8.31 -6.66
CA ASN A 17 -14.17 9.37 -6.86
C ASN A 17 -13.83 10.63 -6.06
N VAL A 18 -13.34 10.48 -4.82
CA VAL A 18 -12.87 11.61 -3.99
C VAL A 18 -11.67 12.30 -4.64
N MET A 19 -10.72 11.52 -5.17
CA MET A 19 -9.58 12.07 -5.90
C MET A 19 -10.00 12.80 -7.18
N GLU A 20 -10.96 12.25 -7.93
CA GLU A 20 -11.53 12.89 -9.14
C GLU A 20 -12.21 14.23 -8.80
N GLU A 21 -12.91 14.29 -7.68
CA GLU A 21 -13.53 15.53 -7.21
C GLU A 21 -12.48 16.57 -6.80
N CYS A 22 -11.40 16.15 -6.13
CA CYS A 22 -10.28 17.02 -5.84
C CYS A 22 -9.67 17.59 -7.14
N TYR A 23 -9.51 16.76 -8.19
CA TYR A 23 -9.04 17.24 -9.49
C TYR A 23 -9.98 18.22 -10.16
N ARG A 24 -11.30 18.00 -10.03
CA ARG A 24 -12.33 18.92 -10.54
C ARG A 24 -12.20 20.29 -9.88
N LEU A 25 -12.06 20.33 -8.55
CA LEU A 25 -11.91 21.56 -7.78
C LEU A 25 -10.60 22.29 -8.08
N ALA A 26 -9.51 21.54 -8.25
CA ALA A 26 -8.21 22.12 -8.60
C ALA A 26 -8.11 22.60 -10.06
N GLY A 27 -9.06 22.22 -10.92
CA GLY A 27 -9.05 22.51 -12.37
C GLY A 27 -7.90 21.87 -13.15
N ARG A 28 -7.06 21.05 -12.49
CA ARG A 28 -5.91 20.35 -13.07
C ARG A 28 -5.73 18.98 -12.44
N ARG A 29 -5.35 18.00 -13.26
CA ARG A 29 -5.18 16.60 -12.87
C ARG A 29 -3.75 16.28 -12.47
N THR A 30 -3.23 16.91 -11.42
CA THR A 30 -1.86 16.66 -10.93
C THR A 30 -1.83 16.54 -9.41
N ALA A 31 -0.96 15.68 -8.85
CA ALA A 31 -0.81 15.56 -7.40
C ALA A 31 -0.48 16.92 -6.74
N LYS A 32 0.34 17.74 -7.42
CA LYS A 32 0.70 19.09 -6.96
C LYS A 32 -0.52 20.01 -6.85
N SER A 33 -1.50 19.91 -7.75
CA SER A 33 -2.65 20.82 -7.77
C SER A 33 -3.71 20.48 -6.72
N ILE A 34 -3.79 19.23 -6.27
CA ILE A 34 -4.75 18.80 -5.23
C ILE A 34 -4.18 18.84 -3.81
N ARG A 35 -2.87 19.06 -3.64
CA ARG A 35 -2.19 19.00 -2.34
C ARG A 35 -2.72 20.00 -1.30
N ALA A 36 -3.26 21.13 -1.75
CA ALA A 36 -3.81 22.17 -0.88
C ALA A 36 -5.29 21.94 -0.50
N ILE A 37 -5.95 20.93 -1.08
CA ILE A 37 -7.35 20.64 -0.82
C ILE A 37 -7.47 19.86 0.49
N VAL A 38 -8.24 20.41 1.44
CA VAL A 38 -8.51 19.76 2.72
C VAL A 38 -9.65 18.76 2.54
N LEU A 39 -9.37 17.47 2.74
CA LEU A 39 -10.33 16.38 2.53
C LEU A 39 -11.53 16.42 3.49
N ALA A 40 -11.39 17.09 4.64
CA ALA A 40 -12.46 17.24 5.65
C ALA A 40 -13.76 17.81 5.05
N GLU A 41 -13.64 18.65 4.02
CA GLU A 41 -14.76 19.35 3.38
C GLU A 41 -15.49 18.52 2.32
N LEU A 42 -14.94 17.35 1.93
CA LEU A 42 -15.33 16.62 0.71
C LEU A 42 -15.86 15.21 0.95
N ARG A 43 -16.32 14.89 2.17
CA ARG A 43 -16.81 13.56 2.64
C ARG A 43 -15.75 12.75 3.39
N GLU A 44 -15.19 13.35 4.43
CA GLU A 44 -14.18 12.73 5.29
C GLU A 44 -14.61 11.34 5.80
N LYS A 45 -15.81 11.26 6.38
CA LYS A 45 -16.30 10.02 7.00
C LYS A 45 -16.38 8.85 6.02
N GLU A 46 -16.93 9.07 4.83
CA GLU A 46 -17.07 8.02 3.82
C GLU A 46 -15.71 7.63 3.23
N SER A 47 -14.83 8.61 3.01
CA SER A 47 -13.47 8.40 2.53
C SER A 47 -12.63 7.58 3.51
N SER A 48 -12.73 7.90 4.81
CA SER A 48 -12.05 7.19 5.90
C SER A 48 -12.54 5.74 5.99
N THR A 49 -13.85 5.50 5.94
CA THR A 49 -14.38 4.13 5.92
C THR A 49 -13.92 3.33 4.70
N ALA A 50 -13.88 3.92 3.50
CA ALA A 50 -13.35 3.22 2.34
C ALA A 50 -11.83 2.97 2.41
N PHE A 51 -11.08 3.89 3.02
CA PHE A 51 -9.65 3.70 3.28
C PHE A 51 -9.42 2.53 4.25
N GLU A 52 -10.15 2.47 5.35
CA GLU A 52 -10.09 1.36 6.31
C GLU A 52 -10.51 0.02 5.69
N ALA A 53 -11.57 0.02 4.87
CA ALA A 53 -12.02 -1.16 4.15
C ALA A 53 -10.97 -1.67 3.14
N LEU A 54 -10.29 -0.74 2.46
CA LEU A 54 -9.18 -1.08 1.56
C LEU A 54 -8.00 -1.68 2.35
N ASN A 55 -7.59 -1.06 3.45
CA ASN A 55 -6.51 -1.58 4.31
C ASN A 55 -6.85 -2.98 4.83
N THR A 56 -8.08 -3.19 5.29
CA THR A 56 -8.56 -4.49 5.77
C THR A 56 -8.53 -5.52 4.64
N SER A 57 -8.97 -5.15 3.45
CA SER A 57 -8.97 -6.06 2.29
C SER A 57 -7.55 -6.43 1.86
N ILE A 58 -6.62 -5.47 1.88
CA ILE A 58 -5.20 -5.72 1.61
C ILE A 58 -4.64 -6.67 2.68
N ALA A 59 -4.89 -6.41 3.96
CA ALA A 59 -4.42 -7.25 5.05
C ALA A 59 -4.93 -8.69 4.96
N GLN A 60 -6.20 -8.89 4.58
CA GLN A 60 -6.81 -10.21 4.43
C GLN A 60 -6.28 -11.01 3.23
N GLN A 61 -5.72 -10.34 2.23
CA GLN A 61 -5.19 -10.99 1.02
C GLN A 61 -3.69 -11.28 1.11
N TYR A 62 -3.00 -10.71 2.09
CA TYR A 62 -1.61 -11.06 2.37
C TYR A 62 -1.54 -12.36 3.16
N THR A 63 -1.28 -13.46 2.46
CA THR A 63 -0.87 -14.70 3.12
C THR A 63 0.56 -14.56 3.62
N LEU A 64 0.73 -14.46 4.93
CA LEU A 64 2.05 -14.49 5.55
C LEU A 64 2.65 -15.90 5.42
N ALA A 65 3.90 -15.98 5.00
CA ALA A 65 4.66 -17.21 4.99
C ALA A 65 5.03 -17.61 6.43
N HIS A 66 5.14 -18.93 6.67
CA HIS A 66 5.75 -19.41 7.90
C HIS A 66 7.25 -19.07 7.91
N PHE A 67 7.76 -18.72 9.09
CA PHE A 67 9.18 -18.48 9.26
C PHE A 67 9.97 -19.76 8.97
N SER A 68 11.04 -19.65 8.17
CA SER A 68 11.98 -20.74 7.89
C SER A 68 13.41 -20.24 8.16
N PRO A 69 14.16 -20.89 9.06
CA PRO A 69 15.54 -20.51 9.34
C PRO A 69 16.51 -20.79 8.18
N GLN A 70 16.07 -21.52 7.15
CA GLN A 70 16.87 -21.80 5.95
C GLN A 70 16.84 -20.64 4.95
N LEU A 71 15.84 -19.76 5.04
CA LEU A 71 15.70 -18.59 4.18
C LEU A 71 16.38 -17.37 4.81
N ALA A 72 16.77 -16.42 3.97
CA ALA A 72 17.26 -15.13 4.45
C ALA A 72 16.07 -14.21 4.75
N THR A 73 16.13 -13.48 5.87
CA THR A 73 15.16 -12.45 6.23
C THR A 73 15.61 -11.09 5.70
N CYS A 74 14.72 -10.41 5.00
CA CYS A 74 14.93 -9.09 4.44
C CYS A 74 13.95 -8.11 5.08
N LEU A 75 14.47 -6.98 5.54
CA LEU A 75 13.69 -5.88 6.09
C LEU A 75 13.72 -4.71 5.10
N PHE A 76 12.54 -4.31 4.66
CA PHE A 76 12.33 -3.10 3.88
C PHE A 76 11.68 -2.06 4.78
N THR A 77 12.27 -0.88 4.90
CA THR A 77 11.74 0.22 5.72
C THR A 77 11.52 1.46 4.88
N ASP A 78 10.46 2.17 5.19
CA ASP A 78 10.21 3.53 4.72
C ASP A 78 9.89 4.40 5.94
N ALA A 79 10.46 5.61 5.97
CA ALA A 79 10.34 6.52 7.09
C ALA A 79 10.02 7.93 6.59
N LEU A 80 8.96 8.49 7.17
CA LEU A 80 8.54 9.88 7.03
C LEU A 80 8.80 10.60 8.36
N ASP A 81 8.81 11.93 8.32
CA ASP A 81 9.12 12.78 9.50
C ASP A 81 8.27 12.45 10.75
N THR A 82 7.07 11.91 10.56
CA THR A 82 6.11 11.64 11.65
C THR A 82 5.80 10.15 11.85
N HIS A 83 6.18 9.28 10.90
CA HIS A 83 5.79 7.87 10.91
C HIS A 83 6.84 7.00 10.22
N GLN A 84 7.04 5.78 10.71
CA GLN A 84 7.86 4.76 10.05
C GLN A 84 7.04 3.50 9.79
N ALA A 85 7.39 2.77 8.74
CA ALA A 85 6.81 1.49 8.43
C ALA A 85 7.87 0.57 7.81
N GLY A 86 7.63 -0.73 7.91
CA GLY A 86 8.46 -1.71 7.26
C GLY A 86 7.73 -3.00 6.95
N THR A 87 8.34 -3.79 6.08
CA THR A 87 7.87 -5.12 5.70
C THR A 87 9.02 -6.10 5.85
N LEU A 88 8.74 -7.22 6.51
CA LEU A 88 9.63 -8.36 6.61
C LEU A 88 9.24 -9.37 5.53
N THR A 89 10.25 -9.88 4.83
CA THR A 89 10.09 -10.93 3.83
C THR A 89 11.16 -12.01 3.98
N HIS A 90 10.92 -13.18 3.39
CA HIS A 90 11.90 -14.22 3.19
C HIS A 90 12.28 -14.37 1.72
N MET A 91 13.54 -14.70 1.47
CA MET A 91 14.03 -15.07 0.14
C MET A 91 15.05 -16.19 0.24
N SER A 92 15.22 -16.92 -0.87
CA SER A 92 16.31 -17.89 -1.01
C SER A 92 17.65 -17.16 -1.03
N ARG A 93 18.66 -17.71 -0.36
CA ARG A 93 20.03 -17.17 -0.42
C ARG A 93 20.62 -17.21 -1.84
N HIS A 94 20.11 -18.09 -2.70
CA HIS A 94 20.50 -18.15 -4.11
C HIS A 94 20.08 -16.89 -4.88
N ASP A 95 19.07 -16.17 -4.39
CA ASP A 95 18.55 -14.98 -5.05
C ASP A 95 19.29 -13.71 -4.61
N TRP A 96 20.27 -13.80 -3.68
CA TRP A 96 20.95 -12.62 -3.11
C TRP A 96 21.63 -11.75 -4.18
N GLU A 97 22.32 -12.39 -5.12
CA GLU A 97 23.06 -11.73 -6.20
C GLU A 97 22.13 -11.16 -7.29
N LEU A 98 20.84 -11.52 -7.27
CA LEU A 98 19.88 -11.00 -8.23
C LEU A 98 19.54 -9.54 -7.90
N GLY A 99 19.20 -8.77 -8.94
CA GLY A 99 18.63 -7.45 -8.74
C GLY A 99 17.32 -7.53 -7.95
N ILE A 100 17.02 -6.50 -7.14
CA ILE A 100 15.86 -6.50 -6.22
C ILE A 100 14.52 -6.86 -6.89
N GLN A 101 14.36 -6.52 -8.17
CA GLN A 101 13.15 -6.81 -8.94
C GLN A 101 13.00 -8.30 -9.30
N ASP A 102 14.11 -9.02 -9.34
CA ASP A 102 14.19 -10.44 -9.70
C ASP A 102 14.29 -11.36 -8.46
N GLN A 103 14.44 -10.77 -7.27
CA GLN A 103 14.45 -11.50 -6.00
C GLN A 103 13.04 -12.01 -5.66
N ARG A 104 12.92 -13.31 -5.39
CA ARG A 104 11.63 -13.93 -5.09
C ARG A 104 11.34 -13.86 -3.60
N HIS A 105 10.71 -12.77 -3.19
CA HIS A 105 10.33 -12.53 -1.80
C HIS A 105 8.97 -13.18 -1.44
N THR A 106 8.89 -13.73 -0.24
CA THR A 106 7.64 -14.14 0.41
C THR A 106 7.41 -13.30 1.66
N PRO A 107 6.21 -12.73 1.88
CA PRO A 107 5.96 -11.82 3.01
C PRO A 107 5.90 -12.59 4.33
N LEU A 108 6.46 -12.03 5.40
CA LEU A 108 6.39 -12.57 6.77
C LEU A 108 5.58 -11.73 7.72
N GLY A 109 5.57 -10.42 7.49
CA GLY A 109 4.84 -9.51 8.37
C GLY A 109 5.14 -8.05 8.05
N PHE A 110 4.37 -7.19 8.69
CA PHE A 110 4.51 -5.75 8.66
C PHE A 110 5.01 -5.27 10.02
N VAL A 111 5.86 -4.24 10.04
CA VAL A 111 6.40 -3.60 11.25
C VAL A 111 6.18 -2.09 11.15
N SER A 112 5.95 -1.40 12.27
CA SER A 112 5.82 0.08 12.33
C SER A 112 6.30 0.58 13.68
#